data_AF-A0A1P8B878-F1
#
_entry.id   AF-A0A1P8B878-F1
#
_cell.length_a   1.000
_cell.length_b   1.000
_cell.length_c   1.000
_cell.angle_alpha   90.00
_cell.angle_beta   90.00
_cell.angle_gamma   90.00
#
_symmetry.space_group_name_H-M   'P 1'
#
loop_
_entity.id
_entity.type
_entity.pdbx_description
1 polymer ?
#
loop_
_entity_poly.entity_id
_entity_poly.type
_entity_poly.pdbx_seq_one_letter_code
_entity_poly.pdbx_strand_id
1 'polypeptide(L)'
;MYITFLIKSIHSPSIVEYLVDWDYFSFCNCFKLERDARELILRSCFKPVALPGGEIPKYFTYRASGDSLTVTLPQSFLSQEFLRFKACVVVEPLSKGKDFYPSLKVNVGGKQYEESFFDADLQFCKTDHLFFCSFKFQPEDLPSKLTFNDVEFKFCCSNRIKECGVRLLYVSQETEYNQQTTRSKKRMRVSFDF
;
A
#
# COMPACT_ATOMS: atom_id res chain seq x y z
N MET A 1 15.81 17.01 -2.25
CA MET A 1 15.07 17.92 -1.34
C MET A 1 13.56 17.65 -1.34
N TYR A 2 12.91 17.40 -2.50
CA TYR A 2 11.47 17.10 -2.59
C TYR A 2 11.04 15.73 -2.01
N ILE A 3 11.80 14.66 -2.23
CA ILE A 3 11.48 13.32 -1.69
C ILE A 3 11.54 13.32 -0.15
N THR A 4 12.52 14.01 0.44
CA THR A 4 12.63 14.16 1.89
C THR A 4 11.50 15.00 2.48
N PHE A 5 10.95 15.96 1.71
CA PHE A 5 9.78 16.74 2.12
C PHE A 5 8.51 15.89 2.09
N LEU A 6 8.29 15.10 1.03
CA LEU A 6 7.19 14.13 0.97
C LEU A 6 7.25 13.08 2.09
N ILE A 7 8.44 12.54 2.38
CA ILE A 7 8.63 11.59 3.49
C ILE A 7 8.42 12.26 4.86
N LYS A 8 8.82 13.53 5.03
CA LYS A 8 8.55 14.29 6.26
C LYS A 8 7.07 14.64 6.44
N SER A 9 6.35 14.92 5.35
CA SER A 9 4.89 15.12 5.39
C SER A 9 4.13 13.83 5.73
N ILE A 10 4.63 12.66 5.33
CA ILE A 10 4.09 11.34 5.74
C ILE A 10 4.26 11.09 7.26
N HIS A 11 5.22 11.75 7.92
CA HIS A 11 5.54 11.55 9.33
C HIS A 11 4.95 12.61 10.29
N SER A 12 4.09 13.53 9.81
CA SER A 12 3.50 14.58 10.64
C SER A 12 1.98 14.40 10.79
N PRO A 13 1.47 13.93 11.94
CA PRO A 13 0.03 13.62 12.13
C PRO A 13 -0.90 14.82 11.95
N SER A 14 -0.42 16.04 12.21
CA SER A 14 -1.19 17.27 12.23
C SER A 14 -1.35 17.98 10.88
N ILE A 15 -0.69 17.51 9.81
CA ILE A 15 -0.80 18.10 8.45
C ILE A 15 -1.75 17.27 7.56
N VAL A 16 -2.19 16.10 8.03
CA VAL A 16 -2.96 15.11 7.26
C VAL A 16 -4.42 15.53 7.02
N GLU A 17 -4.92 16.55 7.72
CA GLU A 17 -6.36 16.88 7.74
C GLU A 17 -6.80 18.03 6.81
N TYR A 18 -5.88 18.71 6.10
CA TYR A 18 -6.21 19.95 5.38
C TYR A 18 -5.62 20.11 3.96
N LEU A 19 -5.55 19.05 3.16
CA LEU A 19 -5.34 19.23 1.71
C LEU A 19 -6.36 18.44 0.91
N VAL A 20 -7.28 19.22 0.34
CA VAL A 20 -8.35 18.89 -0.60
C VAL A 20 -7.79 18.12 -1.79
N ASP A 21 -8.35 16.91 -1.98
CA ASP A 21 -8.67 16.20 -3.22
C ASP A 21 -7.57 16.02 -4.29
N TRP A 22 -7.51 14.82 -4.89
CA TRP A 22 -6.46 14.21 -5.77
C TRP A 22 -5.42 13.36 -5.03
N ASP A 23 -5.85 12.17 -4.57
CA ASP A 23 -5.29 11.47 -3.42
C ASP A 23 -4.33 10.31 -3.73
N TYR A 24 -3.46 10.41 -4.74
CA TYR A 24 -2.50 9.34 -5.11
C TYR A 24 -1.10 9.87 -5.46
N PHE A 25 -0.09 9.00 -5.40
CA PHE A 25 1.27 9.31 -5.86
C PHE A 25 1.67 8.49 -7.10
N SER A 26 2.00 9.16 -8.20
CA SER A 26 2.49 8.48 -9.40
C SER A 26 3.99 8.70 -9.58
N PHE A 27 4.75 7.60 -9.60
CA PHE A 27 6.15 7.56 -9.98
C PHE A 27 6.34 6.70 -11.25
N CYS A 28 5.34 6.66 -12.13
CA CYS A 28 5.44 5.92 -13.38
C CYS A 28 6.72 6.30 -14.15
N ASN A 29 7.41 5.30 -14.70
CA ASN A 29 8.64 5.44 -15.47
C ASN A 29 9.80 6.12 -14.72
N CYS A 30 9.74 6.27 -13.40
CA CYS A 30 10.82 6.82 -12.57
C CYS A 30 11.93 5.78 -12.35
N PHE A 31 12.60 5.32 -13.41
CA PHE A 31 13.57 4.21 -13.36
C PHE A 31 14.81 4.47 -12.49
N LYS A 32 15.06 5.73 -12.14
CA LYS A 32 16.13 6.11 -11.19
C LYS A 32 15.71 5.94 -9.72
N LEU A 33 14.46 5.58 -9.45
CA LEU A 33 13.97 5.35 -8.09
C LEU A 33 14.51 4.02 -7.58
N GLU A 34 15.40 4.11 -6.60
CA GLU A 34 16.10 2.97 -6.02
C GLU A 34 15.13 1.95 -5.39
N ARG A 35 15.58 0.70 -5.26
CA ARG A 35 14.79 -0.38 -4.64
C ARG A 35 14.38 -0.02 -3.22
N ASP A 36 15.31 0.49 -2.42
CA ASP A 36 15.08 0.83 -1.02
C ASP A 36 14.08 1.99 -0.88
N ALA A 37 14.13 2.97 -1.79
CA ALA A 37 13.16 4.06 -1.83
C ALA A 37 11.76 3.54 -2.18
N ARG A 38 11.62 2.64 -3.15
CA ARG A 38 10.33 2.00 -3.49
C ARG A 38 9.76 1.23 -2.31
N GLU A 39 10.59 0.44 -1.63
CA GLU A 39 10.17 -0.31 -0.45
C GLU A 39 9.77 0.61 0.70
N LEU A 40 10.53 1.69 0.94
CA LEU A 40 10.19 2.69 1.95
C LEU A 40 8.84 3.37 1.66
N ILE A 41 8.57 3.71 0.40
CA ILE A 41 7.30 4.29 -0.03
C ILE A 41 6.15 3.32 0.25
N LEU A 42 6.27 2.06 -0.16
CA LEU A 42 5.23 1.04 0.05
C LEU A 42 4.98 0.75 1.53
N ARG A 43 6.03 0.81 2.36
CA ARG A 43 5.91 0.65 3.81
C ARG A 43 5.26 1.85 4.50
N SER A 44 5.57 3.08 4.06
CA SER A 44 5.20 4.31 4.77
C SER A 44 3.92 4.96 4.24
N CYS A 45 3.61 4.79 2.96
CA CYS A 45 2.44 5.41 2.33
C CYS A 45 1.17 4.59 2.59
N PHE A 46 0.04 5.28 2.70
CA PHE A 46 -1.30 4.68 2.75
C PHE A 46 -2.17 5.10 1.57
N LYS A 47 -1.77 6.16 0.86
CA LYS A 47 -2.41 6.59 -0.38
C LYS A 47 -2.03 5.64 -1.52
N PRO A 48 -2.85 5.54 -2.58
CA PRO A 48 -2.46 4.77 -3.74
C PRO A 48 -1.14 5.25 -4.36
N VAL A 49 -0.30 4.30 -4.81
CA VAL A 49 1.01 4.61 -5.40
C VAL A 49 1.29 3.76 -6.65
N ALA A 50 1.78 4.39 -7.71
CA ALA A 50 2.33 3.72 -8.88
C ALA A 50 3.86 3.81 -8.89
N LEU A 51 4.57 2.69 -8.99
CA LEU A 51 6.04 2.60 -8.97
C LEU A 51 6.54 1.71 -10.12
N PRO A 52 7.73 1.94 -10.69
CA PRO A 52 8.34 0.98 -11.59
C PRO A 52 8.74 -0.29 -10.83
N GLY A 53 8.44 -1.47 -11.36
CA GLY A 53 8.80 -2.74 -10.72
C GLY A 53 8.10 -3.94 -11.34
N GLY A 54 8.82 -5.06 -11.45
CA GLY A 54 8.34 -6.28 -12.10
C GLY A 54 8.04 -7.45 -11.15
N GLU A 55 8.16 -7.24 -9.83
CA GLU A 55 8.00 -8.26 -8.79
C GLU A 55 7.37 -7.63 -7.55
N ILE A 56 6.51 -8.38 -6.85
CA ILE A 56 5.96 -7.94 -5.57
C ILE A 56 7.07 -7.91 -4.49
N PRO A 57 7.26 -6.79 -3.79
CA PRO A 57 8.27 -6.70 -2.72
C PRO A 57 8.04 -7.71 -1.59
N LYS A 58 9.13 -8.18 -0.98
CA LYS A 58 9.09 -9.14 0.16
C LYS A 58 8.31 -8.63 1.38
N TYR A 59 8.06 -7.33 1.45
CA TYR A 59 7.19 -6.72 2.44
C TYR A 59 5.76 -7.29 2.42
N PHE A 60 5.26 -7.74 1.26
CA PHE A 60 3.97 -8.41 1.15
C PHE A 60 4.11 -9.90 1.50
N THR A 61 3.47 -10.31 2.58
CA THR A 61 3.61 -11.66 3.15
C THR A 61 2.76 -12.70 2.42
N TYR A 62 1.60 -12.29 1.90
CA TYR A 62 0.76 -13.13 1.04
C TYR A 62 1.00 -12.70 -0.40
N ARG A 63 1.30 -13.65 -1.28
CA ARG A 63 1.61 -13.40 -2.69
C ARG A 63 1.05 -14.53 -3.55
N ALA A 64 0.58 -14.20 -4.74
CA ALA A 64 0.14 -15.17 -5.72
C ALA A 64 0.45 -14.68 -7.13
N SER A 65 0.65 -15.61 -8.06
CA SER A 65 0.66 -15.29 -9.48
C SER A 65 -0.75 -14.96 -9.96
N GLY A 66 -0.85 -14.02 -10.92
CA GLY A 66 -2.13 -13.59 -11.46
C GLY A 66 -2.82 -12.52 -10.60
N ASP A 67 -4.15 -12.50 -10.69
CA ASP A 67 -4.99 -11.38 -10.28
C ASP A 67 -5.85 -11.64 -9.04
N SER A 68 -5.69 -12.77 -8.36
CA SER A 68 -6.39 -13.03 -7.10
C SER A 68 -5.56 -13.80 -6.10
N LEU A 69 -5.89 -13.62 -4.83
CA LEU A 69 -5.41 -14.44 -3.73
C LEU A 69 -6.43 -14.49 -2.60
N THR A 70 -6.44 -15.61 -1.89
CA THR A 70 -7.29 -15.79 -0.70
C THR A 70 -6.40 -15.86 0.53
N VAL A 71 -6.76 -15.12 1.58
CA VAL A 71 -6.04 -15.07 2.86
C VAL A 71 -6.95 -15.54 3.97
N THR A 72 -6.52 -16.58 4.69
CA THR A 72 -7.14 -16.96 5.96
C THR A 72 -6.66 -16.02 7.06
N LEU A 73 -7.57 -15.23 7.62
CA LEU A 73 -7.26 -14.26 8.66
C LEU A 73 -7.02 -14.94 10.02
N PRO A 74 -5.92 -14.63 10.73
CA PRO A 74 -5.72 -15.08 12.09
C PRO A 74 -6.75 -14.48 13.06
N GLN A 75 -7.14 -15.24 14.09
CA GLN A 75 -8.11 -14.77 15.10
C GLN A 75 -7.67 -13.47 15.80
N SER A 76 -6.37 -13.31 16.01
CA SER A 76 -5.79 -12.09 16.60
C SER A 76 -5.99 -10.86 15.72
N PHE A 77 -6.03 -11.04 14.40
CA PHE A 77 -6.29 -9.97 13.44
C PHE A 77 -7.77 -9.56 13.46
N LEU A 78 -8.67 -10.54 13.53
CA LEU A 78 -10.12 -10.31 13.62
C LEU A 78 -10.57 -9.58 14.90
N SER A 79 -9.72 -9.58 15.93
CA SER A 79 -10.00 -8.90 17.20
C SER A 79 -9.64 -7.40 17.18
N GLN A 80 -9.13 -6.88 16.06
CA GLN A 80 -8.80 -5.47 15.91
C GLN A 80 -10.03 -4.63 15.59
N GLU A 81 -10.07 -3.39 16.08
CA GLU A 81 -11.14 -2.41 15.77
C GLU A 81 -11.31 -2.18 14.26
N PHE A 82 -10.20 -2.23 13.51
CA PHE A 82 -10.21 -2.14 12.05
C PHE A 82 -9.29 -3.20 11.45
N LEU A 83 -9.79 -3.89 10.43
CA LEU A 83 -9.02 -4.80 9.61
C LEU A 83 -8.35 -4.01 8.50
N ARG A 84 -7.04 -3.81 8.62
CA ARG A 84 -6.25 -2.97 7.69
C ARG A 84 -5.35 -3.83 6.81
N PHE A 85 -5.37 -3.55 5.52
CA PHE A 85 -4.63 -4.26 4.50
C PHE A 85 -3.84 -3.30 3.64
N LYS A 86 -2.66 -3.75 3.23
CA LYS A 86 -1.91 -3.19 2.11
C LYS A 86 -1.96 -4.18 0.97
N ALA A 87 -2.36 -3.71 -0.20
CA ALA A 87 -2.49 -4.53 -1.40
C ALA A 87 -1.60 -3.98 -2.51
N CYS A 88 -1.05 -4.88 -3.32
CA CYS A 88 -0.15 -4.51 -4.41
C CYS A 88 -0.27 -5.48 -5.58
N VAL A 89 -0.11 -4.97 -6.80
CA VAL A 89 -0.10 -5.75 -8.04
C VAL A 89 1.04 -5.34 -8.95
N VAL A 90 1.61 -6.31 -9.67
CA VAL A 90 2.50 -6.08 -10.80
C VAL A 90 1.70 -6.23 -12.08
N VAL A 91 1.72 -5.19 -12.91
CA VAL A 91 0.97 -5.15 -14.16
C VAL A 91 1.94 -4.92 -15.32
N GLU A 92 1.73 -5.64 -16.41
CA GLU A 92 2.48 -5.45 -17.67
C GLU A 92 2.25 -4.04 -18.27
N PRO A 93 3.18 -3.52 -19.09
CA PRO A 93 3.03 -2.25 -19.80
C PRO A 93 1.66 -2.06 -20.44
N LEU A 94 1.10 -0.84 -20.30
CA LEU A 94 -0.18 -0.50 -20.92
C LEU A 94 -0.12 -0.69 -22.44
N SER A 95 -1.09 -1.42 -22.99
CA SER A 95 -1.25 -1.53 -24.44
C SER A 95 -1.93 -0.26 -24.94
N LYS A 96 -1.46 0.33 -26.04
CA LYS A 96 -2.03 1.58 -26.60
C LYS A 96 -3.56 1.50 -26.73
N GLY A 97 -4.26 2.50 -26.21
CA GLY A 97 -5.70 2.72 -26.47
C GLY A 97 -6.69 2.08 -25.48
N LYS A 98 -6.27 1.74 -24.25
CA LYS A 98 -7.21 1.35 -23.18
C LYS A 98 -7.03 2.26 -21.97
N ASP A 99 -8.04 3.10 -21.73
CA ASP A 99 -8.17 3.85 -20.48
C ASP A 99 -8.77 2.89 -19.45
N PHE A 100 -7.96 2.43 -18.48
CA PHE A 100 -8.49 1.62 -17.38
C PHE A 100 -7.55 1.56 -16.18
N TYR A 101 -8.17 1.59 -15.00
CA TYR A 101 -7.51 1.77 -13.72
C TYR A 101 -7.45 0.43 -12.96
N PRO A 102 -6.31 0.07 -12.33
CA PRO A 102 -6.31 -1.07 -11.43
C PRO A 102 -7.32 -0.82 -10.31
N SER A 103 -8.19 -1.79 -10.04
CA SER A 103 -9.12 -1.79 -8.90
C SER A 103 -8.95 -3.05 -8.07
N LEU A 104 -9.32 -2.97 -6.79
CA LEU A 104 -9.29 -4.07 -5.84
C LEU A 104 -10.72 -4.35 -5.41
N LYS A 105 -11.15 -5.60 -5.58
CA LYS A 105 -12.37 -6.15 -4.99
C LYS A 105 -11.99 -7.03 -3.82
N VAL A 106 -12.62 -6.82 -2.68
CA VAL A 106 -12.41 -7.60 -1.46
C VAL A 106 -13.72 -8.30 -1.12
N ASN A 107 -13.70 -9.62 -1.13
CA ASN A 107 -14.85 -10.45 -0.79
C ASN A 107 -14.66 -11.05 0.60
N VAL A 108 -15.62 -10.79 1.49
CA VAL A 108 -15.60 -11.30 2.85
C VAL A 108 -16.97 -11.82 3.26
N GLY A 109 -17.08 -13.13 3.50
CA GLY A 109 -18.33 -13.76 3.92
C GLY A 109 -19.53 -13.48 3.00
N GLY A 110 -19.28 -13.28 1.70
CA GLY A 110 -20.31 -12.96 0.71
C GLY A 110 -20.62 -11.46 0.54
N LYS A 111 -19.99 -10.57 1.33
CA LYS A 111 -20.03 -9.12 1.11
C LYS A 111 -18.83 -8.71 0.26
N GLN A 112 -19.06 -7.89 -0.76
CA GLN A 112 -18.02 -7.36 -1.64
C GLN A 112 -17.78 -5.87 -1.35
N TYR A 113 -16.52 -5.49 -1.29
CA TYR A 113 -16.05 -4.11 -1.27
C TYR A 113 -15.21 -3.87 -2.52
N GLU A 114 -15.21 -2.66 -3.04
CA GLU A 114 -14.41 -2.28 -4.20
C GLU A 114 -13.71 -0.96 -3.93
N GLU A 115 -12.42 -0.92 -4.25
CA GLU A 115 -11.57 0.26 -4.13
C GLU A 115 -10.76 0.45 -5.42
N SER A 116 -10.91 1.60 -6.06
CA SER A 116 -10.11 1.97 -7.22
C SER A 116 -8.75 2.50 -6.77
N PHE A 117 -7.66 2.10 -7.44
CA PHE A 117 -6.33 2.59 -7.06
C PHE A 117 -6.08 4.00 -7.61
N PHE A 118 -6.64 4.37 -8.75
CA PHE A 118 -6.38 5.66 -9.41
C PHE A 118 -7.62 6.11 -10.18
N ASP A 119 -7.81 7.43 -10.29
CA ASP A 119 -8.92 8.04 -11.03
C ASP A 119 -8.44 8.83 -12.27
N ALA A 120 -7.16 8.72 -12.63
CA ALA A 120 -6.57 9.55 -13.69
C ALA A 120 -5.49 8.81 -14.48
N ASP A 121 -5.43 9.16 -15.77
CA ASP A 121 -4.55 8.67 -16.83
C ASP A 121 -3.17 8.26 -16.32
N LEU A 122 -3.04 6.99 -15.96
CA LEU A 122 -1.75 6.39 -15.71
C LEU A 122 -1.01 6.43 -17.04
N GLN A 123 -0.13 7.43 -17.18
CA GLN A 123 0.77 7.56 -18.33
C GLN A 123 1.32 6.19 -18.71
N PHE A 124 1.40 5.92 -20.01
CA PHE A 124 1.91 4.67 -20.58
C PHE A 124 3.14 4.17 -19.81
N CYS A 125 2.92 3.17 -18.97
CA CYS A 125 3.96 2.47 -18.26
C CYS A 125 4.80 1.76 -19.31
N LYS A 126 6.07 2.15 -19.47
CA LYS A 126 6.96 1.58 -20.51
C LYS A 126 7.47 0.18 -20.14
N THR A 127 7.39 -0.17 -18.85
CA THR A 127 7.80 -1.44 -18.26
C THR A 127 6.71 -1.91 -17.31
N ASP A 128 6.90 -3.09 -16.72
CA ASP A 128 6.07 -3.53 -15.59
C ASP A 128 6.07 -2.48 -14.48
N HIS A 129 4.89 -2.26 -13.89
CA HIS A 129 4.70 -1.33 -12.79
C HIS A 129 3.96 -2.01 -11.63
N LEU A 130 4.33 -1.56 -10.44
CA LEU A 130 3.69 -1.88 -9.18
C LEU A 130 2.61 -0.83 -8.91
N PHE A 131 1.38 -1.29 -8.69
CA PHE A 131 0.30 -0.47 -8.16
C PHE A 131 -0.01 -0.91 -6.74
N PHE A 132 -0.17 0.07 -5.86
CA PHE A 132 -0.36 -0.14 -4.43
C PHE A 132 -1.58 0.63 -3.94
N CYS A 133 -2.33 0.06 -3.02
CA CYS A 133 -3.36 0.75 -2.25
C CYS A 133 -3.43 0.21 -0.82
N SER A 134 -4.05 0.97 0.07
CA SER A 134 -4.43 0.51 1.41
C SER A 134 -5.94 0.45 1.51
N PHE A 135 -6.45 -0.59 2.16
CA PHE A 135 -7.88 -0.81 2.35
C PHE A 135 -8.15 -1.14 3.82
N LYS A 136 -9.28 -0.68 4.34
CA LYS A 136 -9.72 -1.01 5.71
C LYS A 136 -11.23 -1.15 5.78
N PHE A 137 -11.68 -2.02 6.66
CA PHE A 137 -13.09 -2.14 7.03
C PHE A 137 -13.22 -2.57 8.50
N GLN A 138 -14.42 -2.41 9.03
CA GLN A 138 -14.74 -2.75 10.42
C GLN A 138 -15.14 -4.24 10.52
N PRO A 139 -14.70 -4.97 11.56
CA PRO A 139 -15.17 -6.34 11.77
C PRO A 139 -16.70 -6.41 11.95
N GLU A 140 -17.37 -5.35 12.38
CA GLU A 140 -18.83 -5.30 12.45
C GLU A 140 -19.48 -5.36 11.07
N ASP A 141 -18.76 -4.97 10.02
CA ASP A 141 -19.25 -5.09 8.64
C ASP A 141 -19.28 -6.53 8.14
N LEU A 142 -18.68 -7.43 8.90
CA LEU A 142 -18.56 -8.85 8.63
C LEU A 142 -19.87 -9.56 8.98
N PRO A 143 -20.32 -10.55 8.19
CA PRO A 143 -21.49 -11.32 8.58
C PRO A 143 -21.25 -12.02 9.92
N SER A 144 -22.24 -11.94 10.80
CA SER A 144 -22.22 -12.44 12.19
C SER A 144 -21.95 -13.95 12.33
N LYS A 145 -21.98 -14.68 11.22
CA LYS A 145 -21.57 -16.09 11.11
C LYS A 145 -20.64 -16.25 9.91
N LEU A 146 -19.40 -15.81 10.03
CA LEU A 146 -18.35 -16.31 9.14
C LEU A 146 -18.21 -17.81 9.39
N THR A 147 -18.55 -18.61 8.40
CA THR A 147 -18.21 -20.04 8.40
C THR A 147 -16.72 -20.25 8.14
N PHE A 148 -16.04 -19.25 7.56
CA PHE A 148 -14.62 -19.27 7.21
C PHE A 148 -13.99 -17.89 7.44
N ASN A 149 -12.76 -17.83 7.92
CA ASN A 149 -11.99 -16.60 8.11
C ASN A 149 -11.28 -16.13 6.83
N ASP A 150 -11.73 -16.62 5.67
CA ASP A 150 -11.08 -16.39 4.39
C ASP A 150 -11.57 -15.08 3.77
N VAL A 151 -10.62 -14.26 3.36
CA VAL A 151 -10.83 -13.05 2.57
C VAL A 151 -10.25 -13.27 1.19
N GLU A 152 -11.08 -13.13 0.16
CA GLU A 152 -10.61 -13.14 -1.22
C GLU A 152 -10.34 -11.70 -1.69
N PHE A 153 -9.14 -11.51 -2.24
CA PHE A 153 -8.72 -10.28 -2.91
C PHE A 153 -8.70 -10.56 -4.41
N LYS A 154 -9.50 -9.82 -5.17
CA LYS A 154 -9.54 -9.88 -6.63
C LYS A 154 -9.13 -8.54 -7.22
N PHE A 155 -8.03 -8.54 -7.94
CA PHE A 155 -7.51 -7.37 -8.62
C PHE A 155 -8.03 -7.34 -10.05
N CYS A 156 -8.53 -6.18 -10.48
CA CYS A 156 -9.03 -5.98 -11.83
C CYS A 156 -8.11 -5.01 -12.56
N CYS A 157 -7.67 -5.38 -13.77
CA CYS A 157 -6.91 -4.49 -14.64
C CYS A 157 -7.17 -4.85 -16.11
N SER A 158 -7.11 -3.86 -17.01
CA SER A 158 -7.20 -4.10 -18.45
C SER A 158 -5.96 -4.79 -19.02
N ASN A 159 -4.85 -4.64 -18.33
CA ASN A 159 -3.58 -5.27 -18.65
C ASN A 159 -3.39 -6.51 -17.79
N ARG A 160 -2.54 -7.41 -18.30
CA ARG A 160 -2.23 -8.64 -17.60
C ARG A 160 -1.56 -8.33 -16.26
N ILE A 161 -2.16 -8.85 -15.20
CA ILE A 161 -1.58 -8.87 -13.86
C ILE A 161 -0.68 -10.10 -13.77
N LYS A 162 0.60 -9.88 -13.44
CA LYS A 162 1.60 -10.95 -13.33
C LYS A 162 1.58 -11.57 -11.95
N GLU A 163 1.51 -10.74 -10.93
CA GLU A 163 1.61 -11.11 -9.53
C GLU A 163 0.82 -10.12 -8.68
N CYS A 164 0.25 -10.60 -7.59
CA CYS A 164 -0.43 -9.79 -6.60
C CYS A 164 0.08 -10.14 -5.20
N GLY A 165 -0.06 -9.19 -4.27
CA GLY A 165 0.35 -9.37 -2.89
C GLY A 165 -0.46 -8.57 -1.89
N VAL A 166 -0.60 -9.13 -0.69
CA VAL A 166 -1.32 -8.53 0.42
C VAL A 166 -0.49 -8.63 1.70
N ARG A 167 -0.59 -7.59 2.53
CA ARG A 167 -0.01 -7.51 3.86
C ARG A 167 -1.07 -7.09 4.87
N LEU A 168 -1.22 -7.88 5.93
CA LEU A 168 -2.03 -7.54 7.10
C LEU A 168 -1.30 -6.52 7.98
N LEU A 169 -2.02 -5.50 8.48
CA LEU A 169 -1.46 -4.48 9.38
C LEU A 169 -2.03 -4.61 10.79
N TYR A 170 -1.16 -4.90 11.75
CA TYR A 170 -1.51 -5.00 13.17
C TYR A 170 -1.30 -3.66 13.87
N VAL A 171 -2.30 -3.18 14.61
CA VAL A 171 -2.25 -1.90 15.35
C VAL A 171 -1.09 -1.86 16.36
N SER A 172 -0.68 -3.00 16.93
CA SER A 172 0.46 -3.07 17.86
C SER A 172 1.83 -2.80 17.22
N GLN A 173 1.98 -2.93 15.89
CA GLN A 173 3.25 -2.70 15.20
C GLN A 173 3.48 -1.22 14.84
N GLU A 174 2.45 -0.36 14.97
CA GLU A 174 2.60 1.09 14.75
C GLU A 174 3.36 1.78 15.90
N THR A 175 3.34 1.22 17.12
CA THR A 175 3.99 1.83 18.30
C THR A 175 5.49 1.52 18.41
N GLU A 176 5.95 0.35 17.99
CA GLU A 176 7.37 -0.03 18.09
C GLU A 176 8.26 0.74 17.08
N TYR A 177 7.74 1.03 15.88
CA TYR A 177 8.51 1.75 14.85
C TYR A 177 8.63 3.26 15.14
N ASN A 178 7.61 3.86 15.75
CA ASN A 178 7.65 5.27 16.17
C ASN A 178 8.56 5.52 17.40
N GLN A 179 8.92 4.47 18.14
CA GLN A 179 9.88 4.58 19.25
C GLN A 179 11.34 4.52 18.78
N GLN A 180 11.66 3.86 17.66
CA GLN A 180 13.03 3.80 17.16
C GLN A 180 13.54 5.16 16.67
N THR A 181 12.67 6.05 16.18
CA THR A 181 13.04 7.41 15.74
C THR A 181 13.23 8.42 16.88
N THR A 182 12.82 8.11 18.12
CA THR A 182 12.99 9.02 19.26
C THR A 182 14.23 8.74 20.12
N ARG A 183 14.89 7.58 19.96
CA ARG A 183 16.00 7.15 20.84
C ARG A 183 17.43 7.46 20.35
N SER A 184 17.61 8.31 19.34
CA SER A 184 18.94 8.73 18.86
C SER A 184 19.07 10.24 18.65
N LYS A 185 18.88 11.01 19.72
CA LYS A 185 19.47 12.35 19.89
C LYS A 185 20.35 12.37 21.14
N LYS A 186 21.48 11.68 21.11
CA LYS A 186 22.53 11.87 22.12
C LYS A 186 23.37 13.08 21.72
N ARG A 187 23.13 14.16 22.45
CA ARG A 187 23.76 15.48 22.46
C ARG A 187 25.29 15.42 22.20
N MET A 188 25.75 15.84 21.02
CA MET A 188 27.15 16.26 20.82
C MET A 188 27.28 17.68 21.36
N ARG A 189 28.00 17.84 22.48
CA ARG A 189 28.50 19.15 22.91
C ARG A 189 29.74 19.44 22.06
N VAL A 190 29.72 20.54 21.32
CA VAL A 190 30.92 21.16 20.76
C VAL A 190 31.25 22.32 21.70
N SER A 191 32.38 22.27 22.39
CA SER A 191 32.92 23.47 23.06
C SER A 191 33.66 24.31 22.03
N PHE A 192 33.47 25.61 22.10
CA PHE A 192 34.33 26.58 21.44
C PHE A 192 35.34 27.03 22.48
N ASP A 193 36.62 26.76 22.23
CA ASP A 193 37.70 27.45 22.93
C ASP A 193 37.99 28.76 22.17
N PHE A 194 38.11 29.83 22.96
CA PHE A 194 38.17 31.24 22.53
C PHE A 194 39.40 31.58 21.69
#